data_AF-A0A925WQY7-F1
#
_entry.id   AF-A0A925WQY7-F1
#
_cell.length_a   1.000
_cell.length_b   1.000
_cell.length_c   1.000
_cell.angle_alpha   90.00
_cell.angle_beta   90.00
_cell.angle_gamma   90.00
#
_symmetry.space_group_name_H-M   'P 1'
#
loop_
_entity.id
_entity.type
_entity.pdbx_description
1 polymer ?
#
loop_
_entity_poly.entity_id
_entity_poly.type
_entity_poly.pdbx_seq_one_letter_code
_entity_poly.pdbx_strand_id
1 'polypeptide(L)'
;MILGKFLPPHRGHQYLVDFARRYADRVTVHVCSIGSEPIPGALRFAWMREHWAGCPDVTVVHCDDLNPQTPEECPDRFWEIWRESLLRRMDTPPDLVFASEPYGFKLAETLGATYVPVDHARDRIPISGTRLRADPLRHWEHLL
;
A
#
# COMPACT_ATOMS: atom_id res chain seq x y z
N MET A 1 3.64 1.06 -8.78
CA MET A 1 3.01 1.69 -7.60
C MET A 1 2.43 0.62 -6.69
N ILE A 2 2.50 0.84 -5.38
CA ILE A 2 1.85 0.04 -4.33
C ILE A 2 0.97 0.97 -3.50
N LEU A 3 -0.22 0.52 -3.14
CA LEU A 3 -1.14 1.18 -2.21
C LEU A 3 -1.27 0.31 -0.95
N GLY A 4 -1.22 0.90 0.24
CA GLY A 4 -1.45 0.13 1.47
C GLY A 4 -1.72 0.98 2.70
N LYS A 5 -2.38 0.37 3.69
CA LYS A 5 -2.57 0.96 5.01
C LYS A 5 -1.32 0.85 5.89
N PHE A 6 -0.53 -0.21 5.71
CA PHE A 6 0.66 -0.50 6.53
C PHE A 6 0.38 -0.43 8.02
N LEU A 7 -0.67 -1.13 8.47
CA LEU A 7 -1.22 -1.02 9.82
C LEU A 7 -1.05 -2.31 10.64
N PRO A 8 0.07 -2.52 11.34
CA PRO A 8 1.38 -1.87 11.13
C PRO A 8 2.10 -2.42 9.87
N PRO A 9 3.24 -1.83 9.47
CA PRO A 9 4.14 -2.44 8.49
C PRO A 9 4.55 -3.85 8.95
N HIS A 10 4.71 -4.77 7.99
CA HIS A 10 4.99 -6.18 8.30
C HIS A 10 5.66 -6.89 7.11
N ARG A 11 6.25 -8.07 7.32
CA ARG A 11 7.02 -8.81 6.30
C ARG A 11 6.24 -9.09 5.00
N GLY A 12 4.91 -9.24 5.06
CA GLY A 12 4.09 -9.30 3.85
C GLY A 12 4.15 -8.03 2.98
N HIS A 13 4.17 -6.85 3.61
CA HIS A 13 4.37 -5.57 2.91
C HIS A 13 5.79 -5.48 2.35
N GLN A 14 6.80 -5.92 3.11
CA GLN A 14 8.17 -5.95 2.63
C GLN A 14 8.30 -6.82 1.38
N TYR A 15 7.74 -8.03 1.44
CA TYR A 15 7.74 -8.96 0.31
C TYR A 15 7.07 -8.35 -0.94
N LEU A 16 5.94 -7.65 -0.78
CA LEU A 16 5.27 -6.95 -1.88
C LEU A 16 6.16 -5.87 -2.51
N VAL A 17 6.81 -5.03 -1.68
CA VAL A 17 7.71 -3.98 -2.18
C VAL A 17 8.96 -4.60 -2.83
N ASP A 18 9.60 -5.58 -2.20
CA ASP A 18 10.76 -6.27 -2.76
C ASP A 18 10.45 -6.95 -4.10
N PHE A 19 9.23 -7.51 -4.27
CA PHE A 19 8.80 -8.04 -5.55
C PHE A 19 8.69 -6.94 -6.61
N ALA A 20 8.03 -5.82 -6.28
CA ALA A 20 7.86 -4.71 -7.21
C ALA A 20 9.22 -4.12 -7.64
N ARG A 21 10.19 -4.00 -6.72
CA ARG A 21 11.54 -3.49 -6.99
C ARG A 21 12.33 -4.36 -7.97
N ARG A 22 12.09 -5.67 -8.00
CA ARG A 22 12.72 -6.57 -8.97
C ARG A 22 12.06 -6.53 -10.34
N TYR A 23 10.86 -5.96 -10.43
CA TYR A 23 10.05 -5.95 -11.64
C TYR A 23 10.04 -4.58 -12.33
N ALA A 24 10.22 -3.49 -11.58
CA ALA A 24 10.14 -2.11 -12.07
C ALA A 24 11.39 -1.31 -11.70
N ASP A 25 11.72 -0.31 -12.53
CA ASP A 25 12.90 0.56 -12.30
C ASP A 25 12.74 1.46 -11.08
N ARG A 26 11.51 1.86 -10.77
CA ARG A 26 11.15 2.71 -9.62
C ARG A 26 9.82 2.27 -9.02
N VAL A 27 9.73 2.36 -7.69
CA VAL A 27 8.55 1.94 -6.93
C VAL A 27 8.06 3.07 -6.04
N THR A 28 6.88 3.62 -6.33
CA THR A 28 6.17 4.50 -5.41
C THR A 28 5.27 3.69 -4.48
N VAL A 29 5.45 3.86 -3.16
CA VAL A 29 4.66 3.23 -2.10
C VAL A 29 3.78 4.30 -1.43
N HIS A 30 2.48 4.23 -1.67
CA HIS A 30 1.49 5.10 -1.02
C HIS A 30 1.08 4.51 0.33
N VAL A 31 1.56 5.12 1.41
CA VAL A 31 1.04 4.89 2.76
C VAL A 31 -0.23 5.70 2.89
N CYS A 32 -1.39 5.04 2.87
CA CYS A 32 -2.69 5.68 3.01
C CYS A 32 -3.25 5.50 4.41
N SER A 33 -3.80 6.57 4.98
CA SER A 33 -4.32 6.54 6.34
C SER A 33 -5.48 7.47 6.57
N ILE A 34 -6.36 7.10 7.48
CA ILE A 34 -7.40 7.98 8.03
C ILE A 34 -7.21 8.15 9.53
N GLY A 35 -7.74 9.25 10.09
CA GLY A 35 -7.53 9.62 11.50
C GLY A 35 -8.11 8.66 12.53
N SER A 36 -9.08 7.81 12.15
CA SER A 36 -9.73 6.84 13.04
C SER A 36 -8.94 5.53 13.23
N GLU A 37 -7.82 5.35 12.52
CA GLU A 37 -7.01 4.13 12.63
C GLU A 37 -6.17 4.09 13.92
N PRO A 38 -5.99 2.92 14.54
CA PRO A 38 -5.36 2.78 15.87
C PRO A 38 -3.87 3.12 15.91
N ILE A 39 -3.21 3.21 14.76
CA ILE A 39 -1.81 3.65 14.65
C ILE A 39 -1.78 4.89 13.75
N PRO A 40 -1.25 6.03 14.23
CA PRO A 40 -1.20 7.27 13.46
C PRO A 40 -0.59 7.05 12.06
N GLY A 41 -1.21 7.64 11.04
CA GLY A 41 -0.76 7.55 9.66
C GLY A 41 0.68 8.06 9.46
N ALA A 42 0.98 9.22 10.07
CA ALA A 42 2.31 9.82 10.04
C ALA A 42 3.40 8.89 10.63
N LEU A 43 3.05 8.10 11.65
CA LEU A 43 3.97 7.15 12.26
C LEU A 43 4.25 5.96 11.34
N ARG A 44 3.19 5.40 10.72
CA ARG A 44 3.33 4.34 9.72
C ARG A 44 4.12 4.80 8.49
N PHE A 45 3.89 6.04 8.05
CA PHE A 45 4.66 6.66 6.99
C PHE A 45 6.14 6.80 7.36
N ALA A 46 6.44 7.29 8.56
CA ALA A 46 7.80 7.42 9.05
C ALA A 46 8.53 6.06 9.08
N TRP A 47 7.90 5.01 9.61
CA TRP A 47 8.47 3.66 9.63
C TRP A 47 8.74 3.11 8.23
N MET A 48 7.78 3.25 7.31
CA MET A 48 7.98 2.81 5.93
C MET A 48 9.09 3.59 5.24
N ARG A 49 9.16 4.91 5.43
CA ARG A 49 10.21 5.76 4.86
C ARG A 49 11.59 5.40 5.42
N GLU A 50 11.69 5.15 6.72
CA GLU A 50 12.93 4.71 7.37
C GLU A 50 13.37 3.33 6.86
N HIS A 51 12.45 2.37 6.79
CA HIS A 51 12.72 1.01 6.31
C HIS A 51 13.30 0.98 4.89
N TRP A 52 12.84 1.89 4.01
CA TRP A 52 13.28 1.98 2.62
C TRP A 52 14.32 3.08 2.36
N ALA A 53 14.85 3.76 3.38
CA ALA A 53 15.76 4.90 3.20
C ALA A 53 17.05 4.55 2.44
N GLY A 54 17.51 3.29 2.53
CA GLY A 54 18.68 2.80 1.79
C GLY A 54 18.39 2.34 0.35
N CYS A 55 17.16 2.45 -0.12
CA CYS A 55 16.72 1.94 -1.42
C CYS A 55 16.33 3.12 -2.34
N PRO A 56 17.25 3.62 -3.19
CA PRO A 56 17.01 4.82 -4.00
C PRO A 56 15.93 4.64 -5.07
N ASP A 57 15.60 3.38 -5.41
CA ASP A 57 14.54 3.00 -6.32
C ASP A 57 13.14 3.05 -5.67
N VAL A 58 13.03 3.25 -4.35
CA VAL A 58 11.77 3.30 -3.62
C VAL A 58 11.45 4.70 -3.13
N THR A 59 10.32 5.25 -3.57
CA THR A 59 9.76 6.49 -3.03
C THR A 59 8.55 6.17 -2.16
N VAL A 60 8.62 6.50 -0.88
CA VAL A 60 7.47 6.39 0.03
C VAL A 60 6.76 7.74 0.12
N VAL A 61 5.45 7.76 -0.10
CA VAL A 61 4.61 8.96 0.01
C VAL A 61 3.46 8.74 0.98
N HIS A 62 3.05 9.78 1.69
CA HIS A 62 1.91 9.74 2.61
C HIS A 62 0.67 10.31 1.93
N CYS A 63 -0.43 9.57 1.97
CA CYS A 63 -1.75 10.01 1.58
C CYS A 63 -2.69 9.95 2.79
N ASP A 64 -2.97 11.13 3.31
CA ASP A 64 -3.81 11.43 4.47
C ASP A 64 -5.12 12.10 4.08
N ASP A 65 -5.45 12.08 2.78
CA ASP A 65 -6.75 12.54 2.28
C ASP A 65 -7.89 11.71 2.90
N LEU A 66 -9.01 12.37 3.17
CA LEU A 66 -10.25 11.70 3.59
C LEU A 66 -10.94 11.05 2.40
N ASN A 67 -10.33 9.98 1.89
CA ASN A 67 -10.88 9.18 0.80
C ASN A 67 -11.98 8.23 1.31
N PRO A 68 -13.02 8.00 0.51
CA PRO A 68 -14.02 6.99 0.85
C PRO A 68 -13.34 5.63 1.03
N GLN A 69 -13.74 4.89 2.06
CA GLN A 69 -13.13 3.60 2.39
C GLN A 69 -13.82 2.44 1.66
N THR A 70 -15.08 2.64 1.27
CA THR A 70 -15.90 1.68 0.54
C THR A 70 -16.59 2.33 -0.66
N PRO A 71 -16.83 1.61 -1.77
CA PRO A 71 -17.57 2.15 -2.91
C PRO A 71 -18.94 2.70 -2.53
N GLU A 72 -19.60 2.14 -1.52
CA GLU A 72 -20.93 2.55 -1.06
C GLU A 72 -20.95 3.97 -0.48
N GLU A 73 -19.83 4.46 0.07
CA GLU A 73 -19.70 5.84 0.56
C GLU A 73 -19.77 6.86 -0.57
N CYS A 74 -19.32 6.50 -1.78
CA CYS A 74 -19.35 7.38 -2.94
C CYS A 74 -19.40 6.58 -4.27
N PRO A 75 -20.53 5.95 -4.61
CA PRO A 75 -20.60 4.94 -5.68
C PRO A 75 -20.08 5.42 -7.04
N ASP A 76 -20.39 6.66 -7.39
CA ASP A 76 -20.09 7.22 -8.72
C ASP A 76 -18.67 7.77 -8.84
N ARG A 77 -18.03 8.13 -7.73
CA ARG A 77 -16.72 8.84 -7.73
C ARG A 77 -15.64 8.17 -6.91
N PHE A 78 -15.91 7.03 -6.27
CA PHE A 78 -14.96 6.33 -5.39
C PHE A 78 -13.58 6.19 -6.04
N TRP A 79 -13.54 5.61 -7.24
CA TRP A 79 -12.29 5.34 -7.96
C TRP A 79 -11.64 6.61 -8.51
N GLU A 80 -12.43 7.59 -8.92
CA GLU A 80 -11.91 8.89 -9.39
C GLU A 80 -11.23 9.68 -8.27
N ILE A 81 -11.85 9.72 -7.08
CA ILE A 81 -11.28 10.36 -5.89
C ILE A 81 -9.94 9.68 -5.54
N TRP A 82 -9.91 8.35 -5.52
CA TRP A 82 -8.66 7.60 -5.31
C TRP A 82 -7.61 7.91 -6.38
N ARG A 83 -7.98 7.95 -7.67
CA ARG A 83 -7.07 8.33 -8.75
C ARG A 83 -6.47 9.72 -8.53
N GLU A 84 -7.28 10.73 -8.24
CA GLU A 84 -6.83 12.11 -8.03
C GLU A 84 -5.90 12.24 -6.81
N SER A 85 -6.22 11.56 -5.71
CA SER A 85 -5.41 11.57 -4.49
C SER A 85 -4.05 10.89 -4.67
N LEU A 86 -4.00 9.79 -5.44
CA LEU A 86 -2.76 9.07 -5.70
C LEU A 86 -1.89 9.83 -6.70
N LEU A 87 -2.44 10.24 -7.84
CA LEU A 87 -1.67 10.89 -8.91
C LEU A 87 -1.09 12.24 -8.48
N ARG A 88 -1.77 13.03 -7.62
CA ARG A 88 -1.21 14.30 -7.11
C ARG A 88 0.05 14.13 -6.26
N ARG A 89 0.37 12.91 -5.83
CA ARG A 89 1.55 12.56 -5.03
C ARG A 89 2.62 11.83 -5.85
N MET A 90 2.48 11.81 -7.17
CA MET A 90 3.42 11.19 -8.08
C MET A 90 3.81 12.19 -9.18
N ASP A 91 5.09 12.23 -9.54
CA ASP A 91 5.56 13.08 -10.65
C ASP A 91 5.05 12.59 -12.00
N THR A 92 4.85 11.27 -12.11
CA THR A 92 4.38 10.59 -13.32
C THR A 92 3.35 9.53 -12.95
N PRO A 93 2.31 9.31 -13.77
CA PRO A 93 1.38 8.21 -13.57
C PRO A 93 2.09 6.85 -13.58
N PRO A 94 1.63 5.85 -12.82
CA PRO A 94 2.26 4.54 -12.79
C PRO A 94 1.96 3.73 -14.05
N ASP A 95 2.95 3.02 -14.57
CA ASP A 95 2.74 2.00 -15.61
C ASP A 95 2.21 0.69 -15.02
N LEU A 96 2.58 0.39 -13.76
CA LEU A 96 2.29 -0.86 -13.07
C LEU A 96 1.67 -0.62 -11.68
N VAL A 97 0.67 -1.42 -11.32
CA VAL A 97 0.12 -1.49 -9.95
C VAL A 97 0.33 -2.88 -9.40
N PHE A 98 1.02 -2.96 -8.26
CA PHE A 98 1.26 -4.20 -7.53
C PHE A 98 0.36 -4.25 -6.30
N ALA A 99 -0.37 -5.35 -6.10
CA ALA A 99 -1.18 -5.55 -4.91
C ALA A 99 -1.33 -7.03 -4.55
N SER A 100 -1.51 -7.28 -3.26
CA SER A 100 -1.89 -8.58 -2.69
C SER A 100 -3.39 -8.67 -2.37
N GLU A 101 -4.16 -7.65 -2.74
CA GLU A 101 -5.60 -7.58 -2.54
C GLU A 101 -6.37 -7.45 -3.88
N PRO A 102 -7.60 -7.98 -3.98
CA PRO A 102 -8.39 -7.97 -5.22
C PRO A 102 -8.66 -6.56 -5.80
N TYR A 103 -8.73 -5.53 -4.95
CA TYR A 103 -8.98 -4.15 -5.38
C TYR A 103 -7.92 -3.64 -6.37
N GLY A 104 -6.71 -4.24 -6.36
CA GLY A 104 -5.60 -3.83 -7.21
C GLY A 104 -5.94 -3.85 -8.71
N PHE A 105 -6.79 -4.78 -9.15
CA PHE A 105 -7.24 -4.84 -10.54
C PHE A 105 -8.01 -3.59 -10.95
N LYS A 106 -9.03 -3.22 -10.18
CA LYS A 106 -9.87 -2.05 -10.46
C LYS A 106 -9.09 -0.75 -10.30
N LEU A 107 -8.15 -0.71 -9.35
CA LEU A 107 -7.24 0.42 -9.18
C LEU A 107 -6.33 0.61 -10.41
N ALA A 108 -5.73 -0.46 -10.92
CA ALA A 108 -4.92 -0.43 -12.15
C ALA A 108 -5.71 0.07 -13.35
N GLU A 109 -6.89 -0.50 -13.60
CA GLU A 109 -7.80 -0.05 -14.66
C GLU A 109 -8.08 1.46 -14.53
N THR A 110 -8.42 1.90 -13.32
CA THR A 110 -8.71 3.29 -13.02
C THR A 110 -7.51 4.20 -13.28
N LEU A 111 -6.28 3.75 -13.01
CA LEU A 111 -5.06 4.53 -13.22
C LEU A 111 -4.55 4.46 -14.67
N GLY A 112 -5.10 3.59 -15.52
CA GLY A 112 -4.57 3.31 -16.84
C GLY A 112 -3.27 2.50 -16.80
N ALA A 113 -3.07 1.71 -15.75
CA ALA A 113 -1.86 0.94 -15.48
C ALA A 113 -2.10 -0.57 -15.68
N THR A 114 -1.02 -1.34 -15.86
CA THR A 114 -1.09 -2.80 -15.86
C THR A 114 -1.12 -3.33 -14.44
N TYR A 115 -2.09 -4.22 -14.17
CA TYR A 115 -2.19 -4.89 -12.87
C TYR A 115 -1.21 -6.06 -12.76
N VAL A 116 -0.41 -6.08 -11.70
CA VAL A 116 0.50 -7.17 -11.35
C VAL A 116 0.09 -7.76 -10.00
N PRO A 117 -0.59 -8.91 -9.96
CA PRO A 117 -0.99 -9.56 -8.71
C PRO A 117 0.23 -10.15 -7.98
N VAL A 118 0.30 -9.99 -6.65
CA VAL A 118 1.43 -10.48 -5.85
C VAL A 118 0.91 -11.21 -4.62
N ASP A 119 1.09 -12.53 -4.57
CA ASP A 119 0.79 -13.37 -3.39
C ASP A 119 -0.62 -13.16 -2.79
N HIS A 120 -1.67 -13.17 -3.64
CA HIS A 120 -3.07 -13.02 -3.18
C HIS A 120 -3.48 -14.03 -2.10
N ALA A 121 -3.01 -15.26 -2.25
CA ALA A 121 -3.29 -16.34 -1.28
C ALA A 121 -2.55 -16.14 0.06
N ARG A 122 -1.54 -15.27 0.09
CA ARG A 122 -0.61 -15.08 1.23
C ARG A 122 0.08 -16.38 1.63
N ASP A 123 0.40 -17.21 0.64
CA ASP A 123 1.07 -18.51 0.84
C ASP A 123 2.55 -18.32 1.17
N ARG A 124 3.17 -17.24 0.65
CA ARG A 124 4.60 -16.98 0.86
C ARG A 124 4.87 -16.37 2.22
N ILE A 125 4.10 -15.33 2.58
CA ILE A 125 4.21 -14.68 3.89
C ILE A 125 2.81 -14.63 4.54
N PRO A 126 2.45 -15.64 5.37
CA PRO A 126 1.10 -15.81 5.88
C PRO A 126 0.80 -14.87 7.06
N ILE A 127 0.81 -13.56 6.81
CA ILE A 127 0.51 -12.50 7.79
C ILE A 127 -0.41 -11.44 7.19
N SER A 128 -1.17 -10.78 8.06
CA SER A 128 -1.93 -9.57 7.74
C SER A 128 -1.88 -8.60 8.91
N GLY A 129 -2.11 -7.31 8.64
CA GLY A 129 -2.22 -6.31 9.69
C GLY A 129 -3.28 -6.67 10.73
N THR A 130 -4.39 -7.29 10.33
CA THR A 130 -5.44 -7.76 11.26
C THR A 130 -4.92 -8.85 12.21
N ARG A 131 -4.22 -9.86 11.69
CA ARG A 131 -3.63 -10.93 12.54
C ARG A 131 -2.57 -10.37 13.48
N LEU A 132 -1.74 -9.48 12.98
CA LEU A 132 -0.67 -8.87 13.76
C LEU A 132 -1.23 -8.02 14.90
N ARG A 133 -2.24 -7.19 14.65
CA ARG A 133 -2.90 -6.39 15.70
C ARG A 133 -3.66 -7.25 16.73
N ALA A 134 -4.14 -8.44 16.35
CA ALA A 134 -4.84 -9.34 17.25
C ALA A 134 -3.91 -10.02 18.27
N ASP A 135 -2.69 -10.38 17.86
CA ASP A 135 -1.69 -11.00 18.74
C ASP A 135 -0.26 -10.61 18.32
N PRO A 136 0.21 -9.39 18.68
CA PRO A 136 1.49 -8.87 18.21
C PRO A 136 2.70 -9.69 18.68
N LEU A 137 2.64 -10.24 19.91
CA LEU A 137 3.75 -11.02 20.48
C LEU A 137 3.91 -12.35 19.75
N ARG A 138 2.81 -13.01 19.40
CA ARG A 138 2.86 -14.24 18.60
C ARG A 138 3.39 -14.02 17.18
N HIS A 139 3.20 -12.82 16.63
CA HIS A 139 3.58 -12.49 15.26
C HIS A 139 4.76 -11.52 15.19
N TRP A 140 5.55 -11.44 16.25
CA TRP A 140 6.63 -10.46 16.41
C TRP A 140 7.66 -10.51 15.28
N GLU A 141 8.03 -11.71 14.82
CA GLU A 141 8.98 -11.92 13.72
C GLU A 141 8.53 -11.30 12.38
N HIS A 142 7.23 -11.04 12.24
CA HIS A 142 6.66 -10.44 11.05
C HIS A 142 6.56 -8.91 11.11
N LEU A 143 6.84 -8.26 12.25
CA LEU A 143 6.91 -6.80 12.31
C LEU A 143 8.13 -6.28 11.53
N LEU A 144 7.96 -5.10 10.95
CA LEU A 144 9.05 -4.32 10.35
C LEU A 144 9.47 -3.19 11.28
#